data_AF-A0A7J7LN86-F1
#
_entry.id   AF-A0A7J7LN86-F1
#
_cell.length_a   1.000
_cell.length_b   1.000
_cell.length_c   1.000
_cell.angle_alpha   90.00
_cell.angle_beta   90.00
_cell.angle_gamma   90.00
#
_symmetry.space_group_name_H-M   'P 1'
#
loop_
_entity.id
_entity.type
_entity.pdbx_description
1 polymer ?
#
loop_
_entity_poly.entity_id
_entity_poly.type
_entity_poly.pdbx_seq_one_letter_code
_entity_poly.pdbx_strand_id
1 'polypeptide(L)' 'MRLGINKQGTYEWALTRVVTTRAEVDLEKIKEEYNKRNNVPLDHAIGKDTSGDYEEMLLVHVGKNCV' A
#
# COMPACT_ATOMS: atom_id res chain seq x y z
N MET A 1 -8.72 14.05 24.53
CA MET A 1 -9.02 12.60 24.63
C MET A 1 -8.12 11.86 23.65
N ARG A 2 -7.37 10.87 24.13
CA ARG A 2 -6.33 10.16 23.39
C ARG A 2 -6.62 8.66 23.51
N LEU A 3 -7.54 8.16 22.68
CA LEU A 3 -7.89 6.73 22.64
C LEU A 3 -8.35 6.37 21.22
N GLY A 4 -7.73 5.35 20.63
CA GLY A 4 -8.40 4.55 19.60
C GLY A 4 -7.77 4.47 18.21
N ILE A 5 -6.48 4.73 18.00
CA ILE A 5 -5.80 4.18 16.81
C ILE A 5 -5.41 2.73 17.15
N ASN A 6 -6.38 1.83 16.98
CA ASN A 6 -6.14 0.40 16.94
C ASN A 6 -5.28 0.09 15.72
N LYS A 7 -4.10 -0.46 15.97
CA LYS A 7 -2.94 -0.60 15.06
C LYS A 7 -3.08 -1.66 13.96
N GLN A 8 -4.28 -2.21 13.67
CA GLN A 8 -4.46 -3.15 12.56
C GLN A 8 -5.27 -2.54 11.41
N GLY A 9 -6.49 -2.07 11.64
CA GLY A 9 -7.30 -1.46 10.56
C GLY A 9 -6.94 -0.01 10.23
N THR A 10 -6.26 0.73 11.13
CA THR A 10 -6.07 2.17 10.93
C THR A 10 -5.06 2.50 9.83
N TYR A 11 -4.07 1.62 9.64
CA TYR A 11 -3.15 1.74 8.53
C TYR A 11 -3.82 1.37 7.22
N GLU A 12 -4.63 0.31 7.18
CA GLU A 12 -5.30 -0.13 5.96
C GLU A 12 -6.18 0.98 5.36
N TRP A 13 -7.09 1.61 6.11
CA TRP A 13 -7.94 2.67 5.53
C TRP A 13 -7.14 3.92 5.13
N ALA A 14 -6.08 4.25 5.86
CA ALA A 14 -5.20 5.36 5.54
C ALA A 14 -4.34 5.04 4.30
N LEU A 15 -3.85 3.81 4.18
CA LEU A 15 -3.09 3.29 3.05
C LEU A 15 -3.99 3.24 1.81
N THR A 16 -5.17 2.64 1.90
CA THR A 16 -6.17 2.60 0.82
C THR A 16 -6.56 4.01 0.40
N ARG A 17 -6.84 4.95 1.32
CA ARG A 17 -7.21 6.31 0.91
C ARG A 17 -6.06 7.07 0.25
N VAL A 18 -4.83 6.94 0.76
CA VAL A 18 -3.64 7.57 0.15
C VAL A 18 -3.33 6.96 -1.21
N VAL A 19 -3.44 5.64 -1.33
CA VAL A 19 -3.27 4.91 -2.60
C VAL A 19 -4.39 5.31 -3.56
N THR A 20 -5.67 5.11 -3.26
CA THR A 20 -6.76 5.38 -4.21
C THR A 20 -6.92 6.85 -4.62
N THR A 21 -6.61 7.82 -3.74
CA THR A 21 -6.77 9.26 -4.08
C THR A 21 -5.52 9.94 -4.64
N ARG A 22 -4.33 9.30 -4.56
CA ARG A 22 -3.08 9.87 -5.10
C ARG A 22 -2.29 8.93 -6.02
N ALA A 23 -2.61 7.65 -6.10
CA ALA A 23 -1.95 6.69 -6.98
C ALA A 23 -2.27 6.92 -8.46
N GLU A 24 -3.45 7.43 -8.82
CA GLU A 24 -3.74 7.71 -10.24
C GLU A 24 -2.85 8.82 -10.83
N VAL A 25 -2.24 9.67 -9.99
CA VAL A 25 -1.42 10.80 -10.45
C VAL A 25 0.08 10.54 -10.29
N ASP A 26 0.52 9.83 -9.24
CA ASP A 26 1.95 9.79 -8.88
C ASP A 26 2.38 8.48 -8.19
N LEU A 27 1.83 7.34 -8.64
CA LEU A 27 2.15 6.02 -8.09
C LEU A 27 3.67 5.71 -8.07
N GLU A 28 4.41 6.13 -9.09
CA GLU A 28 5.87 5.96 -9.15
C GLU A 28 6.58 6.70 -8.00
N LYS A 29 6.16 7.92 -7.72
CA LYS A 29 6.71 8.72 -6.62
C LYS A 29 6.41 8.09 -5.25
N ILE A 30 5.22 7.52 -5.09
CA ILE A 30 4.86 6.79 -3.86
C ILE A 30 5.76 5.56 -3.69
N LYS A 31 6.00 4.79 -4.76
CA LYS A 31 6.93 3.64 -4.73
C LYS A 31 8.35 4.08 -4.37
N GLU A 32 8.83 5.16 -4.97
CA GLU A 32 10.16 5.68 -4.74
C GLU A 32 10.35 6.14 -3.28
N GLU A 33 9.42 6.94 -2.76
CA GLU A 33 9.48 7.43 -1.38
C GLU A 33 9.30 6.31 -0.35
N TYR A 34 8.43 5.32 -0.64
CA TYR A 34 8.30 4.12 0.19
C TYR A 34 9.61 3.33 0.23
N ASN A 35 10.25 3.12 -0.92
CA ASN A 35 11.51 2.41 -1.01
C ASN A 35 12.65 3.16 -0.28
N LYS A 36 12.76 4.48 -0.48
CA LYS A 36 13.75 5.32 0.24
C LYS A 36 13.61 5.22 1.76
N ARG A 37 12.38 5.14 2.27
CA ARG A 37 12.11 5.12 3.71
C ARG A 37 12.28 3.74 4.34
N ASN A 38 11.88 2.68 3.64
CA ASN A 38 11.77 1.34 4.22
C ASN A 38 12.82 0.35 3.66
N ASN A 39 13.58 0.74 2.63
CA ASN A 39 14.53 -0.12 1.90
C ASN A 39 13.89 -1.42 1.37
N VAL A 40 12.58 -1.38 1.10
CA VAL A 40 11.80 -2.50 0.55
C VAL A 40 10.87 -1.94 -0.52
N PRO A 41 10.73 -2.61 -1.69
CA PRO A 41 9.75 -2.23 -2.70
C PRO A 41 8.31 -2.33 -2.16
N LEU A 42 7.47 -1.35 -2.50
CA LEU A 42 6.08 -1.27 -2.01
C LEU A 42 5.27 -2.54 -2.35
N ASP A 43 5.45 -3.05 -3.56
CA ASP A 43 4.81 -4.28 -4.04
C ASP A 43 5.27 -5.53 -3.29
N HIS A 44 6.54 -5.59 -2.88
CA HIS A 44 7.04 -6.67 -2.04
C HIS A 44 6.43 -6.62 -0.64
N ALA A 45 6.28 -5.41 -0.08
CA ALA A 45 5.62 -5.25 1.22
C ALA A 45 4.15 -5.69 1.15
N ILE A 46 3.43 -5.35 0.07
CA ILE A 46 2.04 -5.78 -0.15
C ILE A 46 1.93 -7.31 -0.20
N GLY A 47 2.74 -7.98 -1.04
CA GLY A 47 2.70 -9.44 -1.16
C GLY A 47 3.16 -10.20 0.10
N LYS A 48 3.83 -9.52 1.03
CA LYS A 48 4.23 -10.11 2.31
C LYS A 48 3.15 -9.97 3.39
N ASP A 49 2.47 -8.83 3.41
CA ASP A 49 1.54 -8.45 4.49
C ASP A 49 0.06 -8.67 4.11
N THR A 50 -0.24 -9.02 2.86
CA THR A 50 -1.60 -9.33 2.37
C THR A 50 -1.64 -10.68 1.64
N SER A 51 -2.83 -11.27 1.50
CA SER A 51 -3.01 -12.54 0.79
C SER A 51 -4.38 -12.64 0.10
N GLY A 52 -4.48 -13.55 -0.86
CA GLY A 52 -5.71 -13.85 -1.60
C GLY A 52 -6.13 -12.70 -2.54
N ASP A 53 -7.41 -12.63 -2.86
CA ASP A 53 -7.96 -11.66 -3.84
C ASP A 53 -7.65 -10.20 -3.46
N TYR A 54 -7.47 -9.92 -2.17
CA TYR A 54 -7.12 -8.60 -1.67
C TYR A 54 -5.68 -8.21 -2.02
N GLU A 55 -4.74 -9.15 -1.92
CA GLU A 55 -3.36 -8.95 -2.39
C GLU A 55 -3.35 -8.68 -3.89
N GLU A 56 -4.06 -9.52 -4.66
CA GLU A 56 -4.12 -9.42 -6.11
C GLU A 56 -4.69 -8.07 -6.57
N MET A 57 -5.78 -7.62 -5.95
CA MET A 57 -6.35 -6.30 -6.21
C MET A 57 -5.35 -5.17 -5.95
N LEU A 58 -4.60 -5.23 -4.83
CA LEU A 58 -3.61 -4.21 -4.48
C LEU A 58 -2.41 -4.22 -5.43
N LEU A 59 -1.91 -5.41 -5.80
CA LEU A 59 -0.80 -5.58 -6.73
C LEU A 59 -1.13 -5.03 -8.13
N VAL A 60 -2.33 -5.33 -8.65
CA VAL A 60 -2.83 -4.77 -9.90
C VAL A 60 -2.91 -3.24 -9.83
N HIS A 61 -3.41 -2.71 -8.71
CA HIS A 61 -3.54 -1.26 -8.53
C HIS A 61 -2.18 -0.55 -8.42
N VAL A 62 -1.15 -1.21 -7.88
CA VAL A 62 0.23 -0.70 -7.91
C VAL A 62 0.96 -1.03 -9.21
N GLY A 63 0.27 -1.48 -10.26
CA GLY A 63 0.85 -1.74 -11.58
C GLY A 63 1.79 -2.93 -11.63
N LYS A 64 1.68 -3.86 -10.67
CA LYS A 64 2.31 -5.17 -10.76
C LYS A 64 1.31 -6.12 -11.42
N ASN A 65 1.53 -6.43 -12.70
CA ASN A 65 0.85 -7.57 -13.31
C ASN A 65 1.51 -8.84 -12.78
N CYS A 66 0.79 -9.58 -11.94
CA CYS A 66 1.12 -10.97 -11.67
C CYS A 66 0.94 -11.74 -13.00
N VAL A 67 2.01 -12.32 -13.52
CA VAL A 67 2.00 -13.25 -14.66
C VAL A 67 2.43 -14.61 -14.16
#